data_AF-A0A936D7R8-F1
#
_entry.id   AF-A0A936D7R8-F1
#
_cell.length_a   1.000
_cell.length_b   1.000
_cell.length_c   1.000
_cell.angle_alpha   90.00
_cell.angle_beta   90.00
_cell.angle_gamma   90.00
#
_symmetry.space_group_name_H-M   'P 1'
#
loop_
_entity.id
_entity.type
_entity.pdbx_description
1 polymer ?
#
loop_
_entity_poly.entity_id
_entity_poly.type
_entity_poly.pdbx_seq_one_letter_code
_entity_poly.pdbx_strand_id
1 'polypeptide(L)'
;MNRPPQANRHRTAIGIALIALGGSCNAVGIGLTVAPRRDGDPSAGIFWIVVSIVAMIGPGILLVLAGRRAARRAKQLDTIAALASASQRISFAVLATDLQVTQTVARALLLEAIAAGRIVGRLDLDAGAFISGSTHGGVQQVEMVCRNCGGRSRVIVSMSAPSLCSYCGFRLA
;
A
#
# COMPACT_ATOMS: atom_id res chain seq x y z
N MET A 1 12.34 -3.09 -12.83
CA MET A 1 12.91 -3.87 -11.69
C MET A 1 12.91 -2.97 -10.46
N ASN A 2 11.81 -2.95 -9.69
CA ASN A 2 11.63 -2.01 -8.57
C ASN A 2 12.42 -2.46 -7.35
N ARG A 3 13.46 -1.69 -6.98
CA ARG A 3 14.13 -1.85 -5.68
C ARG A 3 13.10 -1.59 -4.58
N PRO A 4 13.00 -2.45 -3.55
CA PRO A 4 12.17 -2.15 -2.39
C PRO A 4 12.62 -0.81 -1.77
N PRO A 5 11.70 0.00 -1.22
CA PRO A 5 12.04 1.28 -0.62
C PRO A 5 13.16 1.09 0.42
N GLN A 6 14.25 1.85 0.31
CA GLN A 6 15.48 1.70 1.11
C GLN A 6 15.18 1.56 2.61
N ALA A 7 14.26 2.37 3.14
CA ALA A 7 13.84 2.36 4.54
C ALA A 7 13.34 0.99 5.02
N ASN A 8 12.71 0.21 4.13
CA ASN A 8 12.17 -1.09 4.48
C ASN A 8 13.26 -2.15 4.52
N ARG A 9 14.25 -2.07 3.61
CA ARG A 9 15.43 -2.93 3.61
C ARG A 9 16.27 -2.72 4.89
N HIS A 10 16.39 -1.48 5.36
CA HIS A 10 17.06 -1.18 6.62
C HIS A 10 16.32 -1.76 7.83
N ARG A 11 14.99 -1.63 7.91
CA ARG A 11 14.19 -2.21 9.01
C ARG A 11 14.32 -3.73 9.09
N THR A 12 14.25 -4.43 7.96
CA THR A 12 14.43 -5.90 7.95
C THR A 12 15.87 -6.29 8.30
N ALA A 13 16.87 -5.56 7.82
CA ALA A 13 18.28 -5.84 8.13
C ALA A 13 18.59 -5.61 9.62
N ILE A 14 18.09 -4.52 10.21
CA ILE A 14 18.22 -4.23 11.64
C ILE A 14 17.50 -5.30 12.48
N GLY A 15 16.30 -5.72 12.06
CA GLY A 15 15.58 -6.81 12.73
C GLY A 15 16.33 -8.14 12.70
N ILE A 16 16.92 -8.51 11.55
CA ILE A 16 17.75 -9.72 11.44
C ILE A 16 19.00 -9.61 12.32
N ALA A 17 19.68 -8.45 12.33
CA ALA A 17 20.85 -8.22 13.17
C ALA A 17 20.52 -8.33 14.66
N LEU A 18 19.38 -7.79 15.10
CA LEU A 18 18.92 -7.90 16.49
C LEU A 18 18.56 -9.34 16.87
N ILE A 19 17.94 -10.11 15.98
CA ILE A 19 17.66 -11.53 16.21
C ILE A 19 18.98 -12.32 16.34
N ALA A 20 19.94 -12.06 15.44
CA ALA A 20 21.23 -12.75 15.46
C ALA A 20 22.03 -12.42 16.73
N LEU A 21 22.08 -11.14 17.11
CA LEU A 21 22.76 -10.68 18.33
C LEU A 21 22.06 -11.19 19.60
N GLY A 22 20.73 -11.09 19.66
CA GLY A 22 19.95 -11.59 20.80
C GLY A 22 20.02 -13.10 20.95
N GLY A 23 20.08 -13.83 19.83
CA GLY A 23 20.30 -15.28 19.79
C GLY A 23 21.70 -15.67 20.28
N SER A 24 22.74 -14.97 19.84
CA SER A 24 24.12 -15.26 20.28
C SER A 24 24.33 -14.91 21.76
N CYS A 25 23.81 -13.78 22.24
CA CYS A 25 23.85 -13.44 23.66
C CYS A 25 23.09 -14.45 24.53
N ASN A 26 21.92 -14.92 24.09
CA ASN A 26 21.19 -15.98 24.79
C ASN A 26 21.95 -17.31 24.78
N ALA A 27 22.56 -17.70 23.66
CA ALA A 27 23.34 -18.94 23.58
C ALA A 27 24.55 -18.92 24.54
N VAL A 28 25.23 -17.77 24.66
CA VAL A 28 26.32 -17.56 25.63
C VAL A 28 25.79 -17.57 27.06
N GLY A 29 24.67 -16.89 27.33
CA GLY A 29 24.03 -16.88 28.65
C GLY A 29 23.57 -18.26 29.11
N ILE A 30 22.97 -19.05 28.22
CA ILE A 30 22.61 -20.46 28.45
C ILE A 30 23.89 -21.28 28.69
N GLY A 31 24.94 -21.12 27.87
CA GLY A 31 26.21 -21.82 28.08
C GLY A 31 26.87 -21.52 29.44
N LEU A 32 26.77 -20.28 29.91
CA LEU A 32 27.31 -19.84 31.21
C LEU A 32 26.43 -20.23 32.41
N THR A 33 25.11 -20.37 32.22
CA THR A 33 24.15 -20.73 33.29
C THR A 33 23.90 -22.24 33.39
N VAL A 34 24.11 -22.99 32.30
CA VAL A 34 24.02 -24.45 32.24
C VAL A 34 25.39 -25.10 32.56
N ALA A 35 26.46 -24.30 32.74
CA ALA A 35 27.65 -24.76 33.46
C ALA A 35 27.20 -25.28 34.84
N PRO A 36 27.51 -26.53 35.21
CA PRO A 36 26.76 -27.28 36.22
C PRO A 36 26.91 -26.65 37.60
N ARG A 37 25.95 -25.80 37.99
CA ARG A 37 25.75 -25.44 39.40
C ARG A 37 24.92 -26.53 40.05
N ARG A 38 25.56 -27.20 41.00
CA ARG A 38 25.10 -28.43 41.65
C ARG A 38 23.83 -28.27 42.51
N ASP A 39 23.39 -27.03 42.78
CA ASP A 39 22.40 -26.71 43.82
C ASP A 39 21.26 -25.77 43.39
N GLY A 40 21.04 -25.54 42.08
CA GLY A 40 20.05 -24.58 41.59
C GLY A 40 18.72 -25.19 41.14
N ASP A 41 17.60 -24.53 41.46
CA ASP A 41 16.25 -24.92 41.03
C ASP A 41 16.11 -24.85 39.48
N PRO A 42 15.92 -25.99 38.78
CA PRO A 42 15.93 -26.03 37.31
C PRO A 42 14.81 -25.19 36.67
N SER A 43 13.67 -25.07 37.38
CA SER A 43 12.48 -24.32 36.96
C SER A 43 12.76 -22.81 36.86
N ALA A 44 13.53 -22.25 37.80
CA ALA A 44 13.92 -20.85 37.78
C ALA A 44 14.87 -20.55 36.61
N GLY A 45 15.81 -21.45 36.32
CA GLY A 45 16.73 -21.32 35.17
C GLY A 45 16.00 -21.31 33.82
N ILE A 46 15.05 -22.23 33.61
CA ILE A 46 14.25 -22.29 32.38
C ILE A 46 13.41 -21.02 32.21
N PHE A 47 12.80 -20.51 33.29
CA PHE A 47 12.00 -19.28 33.25
C PHE A 47 12.81 -18.07 32.75
N TRP A 48 14.01 -17.85 33.31
CA TRP A 48 14.86 -16.72 32.91
C TRP A 48 15.39 -16.84 31.47
N ILE A 49 15.65 -18.05 30.99
CA ILE A 49 16.02 -18.31 29.59
C ILE A 49 14.89 -17.91 28.64
N VAL A 50 13.65 -18.32 28.94
CA VAL A 50 12.49 -17.97 28.10
C VAL A 50 12.24 -16.46 28.10
N VAL A 51 12.32 -15.80 29.26
CA VAL A 51 12.14 -14.34 29.37
C VAL A 51 13.22 -13.59 28.56
N SER A 52 14.48 -14.02 28.65
CA SER A 52 15.59 -13.41 27.91
C SER A 52 15.46 -13.61 26.39
N ILE A 53 15.00 -14.77 25.95
CA ILE A 53 14.70 -15.06 24.53
C ILE A 53 13.59 -14.12 24.04
N VAL A 54 12.49 -14.01 24.76
CA VAL A 54 11.35 -13.16 24.35
C VAL A 54 11.73 -11.68 24.34
N ALA A 55 12.47 -11.21 25.35
CA ALA A 55 12.88 -9.81 25.47
C ALA A 55 13.88 -9.38 24.38
N MET A 56 14.83 -10.25 23.98
CA MET A 56 15.83 -9.89 22.96
C MET A 56 15.39 -10.24 21.53
N ILE A 57 14.75 -11.38 21.31
CA ILE A 57 14.39 -11.85 19.97
C ILE A 57 13.03 -11.30 19.52
N GLY A 58 12.09 -11.11 20.46
CA GLY A 58 10.74 -10.59 20.19
C GLY A 58 10.71 -9.27 19.41
N PRO A 59 11.46 -8.22 19.83
CA PRO A 59 11.52 -6.95 19.11
C PRO A 59 12.06 -7.10 17.67
N GLY A 60 13.05 -7.98 17.48
CA GLY A 60 13.61 -8.28 16.16
C GLY A 60 12.61 -8.96 15.22
N ILE A 61 11.85 -9.94 15.74
CA ILE A 61 10.78 -10.60 14.97
C ILE A 61 9.70 -9.58 14.56
N LEU A 62 9.28 -8.70 15.48
CA LEU A 62 8.29 -7.65 15.18
C LEU A 62 8.76 -6.72 14.06
N LEU A 63 10.03 -6.30 14.08
CA LEU A 63 10.61 -5.46 13.03
C LEU A 63 10.64 -6.17 11.66
N VAL A 64 10.99 -7.45 11.62
CA VAL A 64 10.99 -8.25 10.38
C VAL A 64 9.58 -8.39 9.82
N LEU A 65 8.59 -8.68 10.68
CA LEU A 65 7.19 -8.80 10.28
C LEU A 65 6.63 -7.47 9.77
N ALA A 66 6.93 -6.36 10.45
CA ALA A 66 6.54 -5.01 10.03
C ALA A 66 7.15 -4.67 8.66
N GLY A 67 8.44 -4.98 8.46
CA GLY A 67 9.12 -4.78 7.18
C GLY A 67 8.51 -5.59 6.04
N ARG A 68 8.19 -6.88 6.29
CA ARG A 68 7.51 -7.74 5.31
C ARG A 68 6.12 -7.23 4.96
N ARG A 69 5.32 -6.80 5.94
CA ARG A 69 3.98 -6.21 5.70
C ARG A 69 4.08 -4.94 4.87
N ALA A 70 5.01 -4.04 5.18
CA ALA A 70 5.24 -2.83 4.41
C ALA A 70 5.70 -3.14 2.97
N ALA A 71 6.49 -4.19 2.76
CA ALA A 71 6.94 -4.59 1.42
C ALA A 71 5.79 -5.15 0.58
N ARG A 72 4.90 -5.94 1.18
CA ARG A 72 3.69 -6.44 0.51
C ARG A 72 2.77 -5.29 0.12
N ARG A 73 2.53 -4.33 1.02
CA ARG A 73 1.73 -3.13 0.72
C ARG A 73 2.35 -2.31 -0.41
N ALA A 74 3.66 -2.08 -0.38
CA ALA A 74 4.35 -1.35 -1.45
C ALA A 74 4.21 -2.02 -2.82
N LYS A 75 4.28 -3.37 -2.86
CA LYS A 75 4.04 -4.13 -4.10
C LYS A 75 2.60 -3.99 -4.59
N GLN A 76 1.61 -4.08 -3.69
CA GLN A 76 0.20 -3.90 -4.05
C GLN A 76 -0.04 -2.50 -4.63
N LEU A 77 0.53 -1.45 -4.03
CA LEU A 77 0.45 -0.09 -4.54
C LEU A 77 1.13 0.06 -5.91
N ASP A 78 2.27 -0.60 -6.16
CA ASP A 78 2.91 -0.61 -7.47
C ASP A 78 2.05 -1.32 -8.53
N THR A 79 1.41 -2.44 -8.19
CA THR A 79 0.51 -3.16 -9.11
C THR A 79 -0.69 -2.30 -9.47
N ILE A 80 -1.29 -1.62 -8.49
CA ILE A 80 -2.39 -0.67 -8.70
C ILE A 80 -1.93 0.51 -9.55
N ALA A 81 -0.73 1.04 -9.29
CA ALA A 81 -0.18 2.13 -10.07
C ALA A 81 0.03 1.74 -11.54
N ALA A 82 0.54 0.54 -11.79
CA ALA A 82 0.70 0.01 -13.14
C ALA A 82 -0.66 -0.14 -13.86
N LEU A 83 -1.64 -0.76 -13.22
CA LEU A 83 -3.00 -0.91 -13.76
C LEU A 83 -3.66 0.46 -14.05
N ALA A 84 -3.59 1.37 -13.10
CA ALA A 84 -4.15 2.72 -13.21
C ALA A 84 -3.44 3.59 -14.28
N SER A 85 -2.15 3.37 -14.52
CA SER A 85 -1.39 4.06 -15.58
C SER A 85 -1.69 3.52 -16.98
N ALA A 86 -2.01 2.22 -17.09
CA ALA A 86 -2.33 1.56 -18.36
C ALA A 86 -3.73 1.92 -18.88
N SER A 87 -4.64 2.34 -18.00
CA SER A 87 -6.02 2.67 -18.32
C SER A 87 -6.32 4.16 -18.19
N GLN A 88 -7.07 4.73 -19.13
CA GLN A 88 -7.55 6.12 -19.04
C GLN A 88 -8.66 6.27 -17.98
N ARG A 89 -9.51 5.25 -17.84
CA ARG A 89 -10.60 5.17 -16.86
C ARG A 89 -10.74 3.74 -16.36
N ILE A 90 -10.78 3.55 -15.05
CA ILE A 90 -11.00 2.25 -14.41
C ILE A 90 -12.17 2.38 -13.44
N SER A 91 -13.17 1.49 -13.54
CA SER A 91 -14.24 1.43 -12.53
C SER A 91 -13.74 0.69 -11.28
N PHE A 92 -14.27 1.07 -10.11
CA PHE A 92 -13.92 0.39 -8.85
C PHE A 92 -14.33 -1.08 -8.86
N ALA A 93 -15.38 -1.44 -9.60
CA ALA A 93 -15.84 -2.81 -9.77
C ALA A 93 -14.82 -3.68 -10.52
N VAL A 94 -14.29 -3.19 -11.63
CA VAL A 94 -13.27 -3.92 -12.42
C VAL A 94 -11.97 -4.04 -11.61
N LEU A 95 -11.55 -2.95 -10.96
CA LEU A 95 -10.34 -2.95 -10.14
C LEU A 95 -10.46 -3.90 -8.94
N ALA A 96 -11.63 -3.98 -8.31
CA ALA A 96 -11.93 -4.91 -7.23
C ALA A 96 -11.80 -6.37 -7.68
N THR A 97 -12.32 -6.70 -8.87
CA THR A 97 -12.23 -8.05 -9.44
C THR A 97 -10.78 -8.44 -9.75
N ASP A 98 -10.03 -7.56 -10.42
CA ASP A 98 -8.62 -7.83 -10.77
C ASP A 98 -7.71 -8.00 -9.55
N LEU A 99 -7.98 -7.23 -8.49
CA LEU A 99 -7.23 -7.31 -7.24
C LEU A 99 -7.77 -8.37 -6.26
N GLN A 100 -8.90 -9.02 -6.59
CA GLN A 100 -9.64 -9.92 -5.70
C GLN A 100 -9.93 -9.32 -4.32
N VAL A 101 -10.32 -8.04 -4.28
CA VAL A 101 -10.68 -7.30 -3.06
C VAL A 101 -12.08 -6.70 -3.18
N THR A 102 -12.63 -6.20 -2.09
CA THR A 102 -13.90 -5.46 -2.15
C THR A 102 -13.73 -4.10 -2.82
N GLN A 103 -14.80 -3.55 -3.40
CA GLN A 103 -14.79 -2.21 -3.99
C GLN A 103 -14.37 -1.12 -2.99
N THR A 104 -14.77 -1.26 -1.73
CA THR A 104 -14.37 -0.34 -0.64
C THR A 104 -12.86 -0.36 -0.41
N VAL A 105 -12.24 -1.54 -0.44
CA VAL A 105 -10.79 -1.70 -0.29
C VAL A 105 -10.07 -1.18 -1.54
N ALA A 106 -10.56 -1.48 -2.75
CA ALA A 106 -10.00 -0.97 -3.99
C ALA A 106 -9.99 0.58 -4.02
N ARG A 107 -11.08 1.22 -3.58
CA ARG A 107 -11.18 2.68 -3.42
C ARG A 107 -10.16 3.23 -2.42
N ALA A 108 -10.04 2.61 -1.25
CA ALA A 108 -9.09 3.03 -0.22
C ALA A 108 -7.65 2.95 -0.73
N LEU A 109 -7.31 1.86 -1.44
CA LEU A 109 -5.97 1.67 -2.02
C LEU A 109 -5.66 2.67 -3.14
N LEU A 110 -6.64 3.05 -3.97
CA LEU A 110 -6.48 4.12 -4.96
C LEU A 110 -6.20 5.47 -4.29
N LEU A 111 -6.95 5.80 -3.24
CA LEU A 111 -6.71 7.04 -2.47
C LEU A 111 -5.33 7.04 -1.81
N GLU A 112 -4.91 5.91 -1.25
CA GLU A 112 -3.56 5.75 -0.67
C GLU A 112 -2.47 5.90 -1.74
N ALA A 113 -2.68 5.34 -2.94
CA ALA A 113 -1.74 5.47 -4.05
C ALA A 113 -1.62 6.91 -4.58
N ILE A 114 -2.72 7.67 -4.60
CA ILE A 114 -2.71 9.11 -4.95
C ILE A 114 -1.99 9.91 -3.85
N ALA A 115 -2.34 9.68 -2.58
CA ALA A 115 -1.71 10.37 -1.45
C ALA A 115 -0.20 10.09 -1.35
N ALA A 116 0.23 8.89 -1.74
CA ALA A 116 1.63 8.50 -1.84
C ALA A 116 2.35 9.04 -3.10
N GLY A 117 1.66 9.80 -3.97
CA GLY A 117 2.21 10.35 -5.21
C GLY A 117 2.57 9.29 -6.26
N ARG A 118 2.05 8.06 -6.14
CA ARG A 118 2.35 6.94 -7.05
C ARG A 118 1.55 7.01 -8.34
N ILE A 119 0.35 7.61 -8.28
CA ILE A 119 -0.54 7.81 -9.42
C ILE A 119 -1.08 9.24 -9.42
N VAL A 120 -1.24 9.79 -10.61
CA VAL A 120 -1.85 11.11 -10.83
C VAL A 120 -3.20 10.89 -11.48
N GLY A 121 -4.26 11.41 -10.88
CA GLY A 121 -5.62 11.23 -11.37
C GLY A 121 -6.67 11.76 -10.41
N ARG A 122 -7.95 11.60 -10.75
CA ARG A 122 -9.08 11.95 -9.90
C ARG A 122 -10.00 10.75 -9.70
N LEU A 123 -10.60 10.65 -8.52
CA LEU A 123 -11.70 9.73 -8.29
C LEU A 123 -13.01 10.44 -8.58
N ASP A 124 -13.80 9.86 -9.45
CA ASP A 124 -15.20 10.20 -9.68
C ASP A 124 -16.05 9.25 -8.83
N LEU A 125 -16.59 9.77 -7.73
CA LEU A 125 -17.40 9.00 -6.79
C LEU A 125 -18.80 8.73 -7.32
N ASP A 126 -19.31 9.62 -8.16
CA ASP A 126 -20.65 9.50 -8.74
C ASP A 126 -20.66 8.44 -9.84
N ALA A 127 -19.61 8.41 -10.67
CA ALA A 127 -19.44 7.38 -11.69
C ALA A 127 -18.74 6.10 -11.20
N GLY A 128 -18.29 6.06 -9.94
CA GLY A 128 -17.61 4.90 -9.37
C GLY A 128 -16.30 4.53 -10.09
N ALA A 129 -15.52 5.53 -10.53
CA ALA A 129 -14.36 5.31 -11.38
C ALA A 129 -13.15 6.19 -11.02
N PHE A 130 -11.95 5.65 -11.21
CA PHE A 130 -10.71 6.40 -11.25
C PHE A 130 -10.41 6.86 -12.67
N ILE A 131 -10.04 8.13 -12.80
CA ILE A 131 -9.66 8.78 -14.06
C ILE A 131 -8.18 9.15 -13.97
N SER A 132 -7.37 8.56 -14.84
CA SER A 132 -5.93 8.81 -14.87
C SER A 132 -5.62 10.20 -15.42
N GLY A 133 -4.73 10.92 -14.74
CA GLY A 133 -4.21 12.22 -15.18
C GLY A 133 -2.95 12.10 -16.04
N SER A 134 -2.33 10.91 -16.11
CA SER A 134 -1.08 10.69 -16.85
C SER A 134 -1.29 10.28 -18.31
N THR A 135 -2.51 9.94 -18.71
CA THR A 135 -2.81 9.68 -20.12
C THR A 135 -2.65 10.98 -20.92
N HIS A 136 -1.65 10.99 -21.80
CA HIS A 136 -1.33 12.00 -22.82
C HIS A 136 -2.45 12.16 -23.89
N GLY A 137 -3.72 11.96 -23.52
CA GLY A 137 -4.88 11.91 -24.41
C GLY A 137 -6.07 12.74 -23.93
N GLY A 138 -5.81 13.86 -23.25
CA GLY A 138 -6.78 14.95 -23.15
C GLY A 138 -8.02 14.69 -22.30
N VAL A 139 -7.87 14.10 -21.11
CA VAL A 139 -8.94 14.18 -20.10
C VAL A 139 -8.89 15.52 -19.38
N GLN A 140 -9.32 16.57 -20.08
CA GLN A 140 -9.48 17.89 -19.49
C GLN A 140 -10.91 18.05 -19.02
N GLN A 141 -11.05 18.40 -17.74
CA GLN A 141 -12.33 18.85 -17.20
C GLN A 141 -12.46 20.32 -17.59
N VAL A 142 -13.19 20.58 -18.67
CA VAL A 142 -13.39 21.94 -19.19
C VAL A 142 -14.79 22.39 -18.81
N GLU A 143 -14.89 23.61 -18.30
CA GLU A 143 -16.18 24.23 -18.06
C GLU A 143 -16.68 24.78 -19.40
N MET A 144 -17.76 24.18 -19.91
CA MET A 144 -18.32 24.53 -21.22
C MET A 144 -19.70 25.15 -21.03
N VAL A 145 -19.97 26.20 -21.81
CA VAL A 145 -21.30 26.79 -21.89
C VAL A 145 -22.10 26.03 -22.95
N CYS A 146 -23.25 25.48 -22.56
CA CYS A 146 -24.12 24.81 -23.51
C CYS A 146 -24.74 25.82 -24.47
N ARG A 147 -24.56 25.62 -25.79
CA ARG A 147 -25.19 26.46 -26.82
C ARG A 147 -26.71 26.32 -26.86
N ASN A 148 -27.25 25.20 -26.36
CA ASN A 148 -28.69 24.95 -26.39
C ASN A 148 -29.41 25.55 -25.18
N CYS A 149 -28.95 25.28 -23.94
CA CYS A 149 -29.63 25.74 -22.73
C CYS A 149 -28.94 26.92 -22.01
N GLY A 150 -27.77 27.37 -22.48
CA GLY A 150 -26.99 28.43 -21.83
C GLY A 150 -26.34 28.04 -20.49
N GLY A 151 -26.60 26.82 -19.99
CA GLY A 151 -26.06 26.33 -18.73
C GLY A 151 -24.54 26.10 -18.79
N ARG A 152 -23.83 26.47 -17.71
CA ARG A 152 -22.42 26.11 -17.52
C ARG A 152 -22.34 24.71 -16.95
N SER A 153 -21.77 23.77 -17.69
CA SER A 153 -21.54 22.40 -17.24
C SER A 153 -20.06 22.07 -17.26
N ARG A 154 -19.56 21.48 -16.16
CA ARG A 154 -18.24 20.86 -16.13
C ARG A 154 -18.35 19.50 -16.77
N VAL A 155 -17.73 19.35 -17.93
CA VAL A 155 -17.69 18.07 -18.65
C VAL A 155 -16.27 17.53 -18.70
N ILE A 156 -16.19 16.21 -18.58
CA ILE A 156 -14.96 15.47 -18.75
C ILE A 156 -14.86 15.17 -20.24
N VAL A 157 -13.96 15.85 -20.94
CA VAL A 157 -13.70 15.58 -22.35
C VAL A 157 -12.78 14.37 -22.41
N SER A 158 -13.14 13.32 -23.16
CA SER A 158 -12.19 12.29 -23.55
C SER A 158 -12.25 12.11 -25.06
N MET A 159 -11.12 11.80 -25.70
CA MET A 159 -11.10 11.56 -27.16
C MET A 159 -12.03 10.42 -27.63
N SER A 160 -12.47 9.56 -26.70
CA SER A 160 -13.25 8.36 -26.98
C SER A 160 -14.77 8.51 -26.78
N ALA A 161 -15.27 9.60 -26.18
CA ALA A 161 -16.69 9.74 -25.89
C ALA A 161 -17.19 11.18 -26.10
N PRO A 162 -18.36 11.37 -26.73
CA PRO A 162 -18.96 12.69 -26.89
C PRO A 162 -19.36 13.25 -25.52
N SER A 163 -19.07 14.52 -25.28
CA SER A 163 -19.38 15.18 -24.01
C SER A 163 -20.81 15.73 -24.03
N LEU A 164 -21.61 15.41 -23.02
CA LEU A 164 -23.03 15.78 -22.95
C LEU A 164 -23.27 16.82 -21.85
N CYS A 165 -24.15 17.78 -22.12
CA CYS A 165 -24.56 18.77 -21.13
C CYS A 165 -25.39 18.13 -20.02
N SER A 166 -25.00 18.36 -18.77
CA SER A 166 -25.67 17.83 -17.57
C SER A 166 -27.13 18.30 -17.40
N TYR A 167 -27.51 19.41 -18.04
CA TYR A 167 -28.84 20.01 -17.89
C TYR A 167 -29.84 19.58 -18.97
N CYS A 168 -29.38 19.47 -20.22
CA CYS A 168 -30.28 19.25 -21.36
C CYS A 168 -29.88 18.06 -22.25
N GLY A 169 -28.79 17.35 -21.93
CA GLY A 169 -28.31 16.21 -22.71
C GLY A 169 -27.75 16.58 -24.10
N PHE A 170 -27.56 17.86 -24.40
CA PHE A 170 -27.02 18.31 -25.68
C PHE A 170 -25.52 18.03 -25.80
N ARG A 171 -25.02 17.63 -26.98
CA ARG A 171 -23.58 17.42 -27.22
C ARG A 171 -22.82 18.76 -27.19
N LEU A 172 -21.79 18.81 -26.35
CA LEU A 172 -20.90 19.97 -26.18
C LEU A 172 -19.65 19.85 -27.07
N ALA A 173 -19.22 18.61 -27.35
CA ALA A 173 -18.20 18.23 -28.33
C ALA A 173 -18.50 16.82 -28.85
#